data_AF-R0KUS4-F1
#
_entry.id   AF-R0KUS4-F1
#
_cell.length_a   1.000
_cell.length_b   1.000
_cell.length_c   1.000
_cell.angle_alpha   90.00
_cell.angle_beta   90.00
_cell.angle_gamma   90.00
#
_symmetry.space_group_name_H-M   'P 1'
#
loop_
_entity.id
_entity.type
_entity.pdbx_description
1 polymer ?
#
loop_
_entity_poly.entity_id
_entity_poly.type
_entity_poly.pdbx_seq_one_letter_code
_entity_poly.pdbx_strand_id
1 'polypeptide(L)'
;MGRRANLKKDLEKLEQLIKEKKDLENNKERILSDLYKHETLYLEITQGTPLIKTSEFYVNSRVEKKKVAITEKDRIFSIEYPSNSI
;
A
#
# COMPACT_ATOMS: atom_id res chain seq x y z
N MET A 1 -34.14 -5.46 -35.61
CA MET A 1 -34.09 -4.59 -34.41
C MET A 1 -33.01 -5.00 -33.38
N GLY A 2 -32.51 -6.25 -33.32
CA GLY A 2 -31.67 -6.71 -32.18
C GLY A 2 -30.19 -6.28 -32.12
N ARG A 3 -29.48 -6.15 -33.26
CA ARG A 3 -28.02 -5.89 -33.23
C ARG A 3 -27.61 -4.52 -32.66
N ARG A 4 -28.39 -3.47 -32.93
CA ARG A 4 -28.10 -2.11 -32.42
C ARG A 4 -28.35 -2.01 -30.91
N ALA A 5 -29.36 -2.72 -30.39
CA ALA A 5 -29.64 -2.77 -28.96
C ALA A 5 -28.56 -3.53 -28.18
N ASN A 6 -28.04 -4.62 -28.75
CA ASN A 6 -26.93 -5.37 -28.15
C ASN A 6 -25.62 -4.57 -28.17
N LEU A 7 -25.29 -3.92 -29.29
CA LEU A 7 -24.10 -3.06 -29.39
C LEU A 7 -24.13 -1.91 -28.37
N LYS A 8 -25.29 -1.30 -28.14
CA LYS A 8 -25.45 -0.24 -27.14
C LYS A 8 -25.17 -0.76 -25.72
N LYS A 9 -25.70 -1.93 -25.37
CA LYS A 9 -25.46 -2.58 -24.08
C LYS A 9 -23.99 -2.95 -23.88
N ASP A 10 -23.34 -3.44 -24.93
CA ASP A 10 -21.92 -3.81 -24.88
C ASP A 10 -21.03 -2.58 -24.69
N LEU A 11 -21.37 -1.44 -25.31
CA LEU A 11 -20.69 -0.16 -25.11
C LEU A 11 -20.89 0.39 -23.69
N GLU A 12 -22.12 0.38 -23.17
CA GLU A 12 -22.40 0.79 -21.79
C GLU A 12 -21.60 -0.06 -20.77
N LYS A 13 -21.51 -1.36 -21.02
CA LYS A 13 -20.70 -2.27 -20.19
C LYS A 13 -19.21 -1.96 -20.29
N LEU A 14 -18.71 -1.66 -21.48
CA LEU A 14 -17.31 -1.29 -21.69
C LEU A 14 -16.96 0.02 -20.94
N GLU A 15 -17.82 1.03 -21.03
CA GLU A 15 -17.65 2.30 -20.32
C GLU A 15 -17.63 2.09 -18.80
N GLN A 16 -18.51 1.23 -18.28
CA GLN A 16 -18.52 0.88 -16.87
C GLN A 16 -17.23 0.17 -16.44
N LEU A 17 -16.73 -0.78 -17.24
CA LEU A 17 -15.47 -1.48 -16.96
C LEU A 17 -14.26 -0.54 -16.99
N ILE A 18 -14.23 0.43 -17.92
CA ILE A 18 -13.16 1.45 -17.99
C ILE A 18 -13.18 2.31 -16.72
N LYS A 19 -14.37 2.73 -16.28
CA LYS A 19 -14.52 3.50 -15.04
C LYS A 19 -14.06 2.69 -13.83
N GLU A 20 -14.52 1.45 -13.71
CA GLU A 20 -14.14 0.56 -12.61
C GLU A 20 -12.63 0.30 -12.57
N LYS A 21 -12.00 0.09 -13.73
CA LYS A 21 -10.54 -0.04 -13.83
C LYS A 21 -9.84 1.20 -13.25
N LYS A 22 -10.27 2.40 -13.64
CA LYS A 22 -9.68 3.65 -13.16
C LYS A 22 -9.88 3.83 -11.65
N ASP A 23 -11.06 3.48 -11.13
CA ASP A 23 -11.35 3.54 -9.70
C ASP A 23 -10.47 2.55 -8.91
N LEU A 24 -10.25 1.34 -9.45
CA LEU A 24 -9.34 0.35 -8.86
C LEU A 24 -7.87 0.81 -8.87
N GLU A 25 -7.41 1.45 -9.95
CA GLU A 25 -6.07 2.02 -10.05
C GLU A 25 -5.86 3.11 -8.98
N ASN A 26 -6.80 4.05 -8.84
CA ASN A 26 -6.76 5.09 -7.81
C ASN A 26 -6.78 4.49 -6.39
N ASN A 27 -7.60 3.45 -6.16
CA ASN A 27 -7.67 2.77 -4.87
C ASN A 27 -6.37 2.04 -4.54
N LYS A 28 -5.73 1.41 -5.54
CA LYS A 28 -4.43 0.77 -5.38
C LYS A 28 -3.38 1.79 -4.94
N GLU A 29 -3.29 2.93 -5.62
CA GLU A 29 -2.34 4.00 -5.25
C GLU A 29 -2.60 4.54 -3.84
N ARG A 30 -3.87 4.73 -3.47
CA ARG A 30 -4.25 5.16 -2.12
C ARG A 30 -3.80 4.15 -1.07
N ILE A 31 -4.09 2.86 -1.27
CA ILE A 31 -3.71 1.80 -0.34
C ILE A 31 -2.19 1.72 -0.20
N LEU A 32 -1.43 1.83 -1.28
CA LEU A 32 0.04 1.84 -1.24
C LEU A 32 0.58 3.05 -0.45
N SER A 33 0.01 4.23 -0.65
CA SER A 33 0.39 5.43 0.12
C SER A 33 0.10 5.27 1.61
N ASP A 34 -1.08 4.75 1.95
CA ASP A 34 -1.48 4.53 3.34
C ASP A 34 -0.64 3.44 4.01
N LEU A 35 -0.31 2.37 3.28
CA LEU A 35 0.59 1.32 3.74
C LEU A 35 1.96 1.89 4.11
N TYR A 36 2.54 2.73 3.25
CA TYR A 36 3.83 3.37 3.51
C TYR A 36 3.80 4.28 4.73
N LYS A 37 2.74 5.09 4.87
CA LYS A 37 2.56 5.97 6.04
C LYS A 37 2.45 5.18 7.33
N HIS A 38 1.61 4.15 7.36
CA HIS A 38 1.42 3.32 8.54
C HIS A 38 2.69 2.55 8.89
N GLU A 39 3.36 1.96 7.90
CA GLU A 39 4.62 1.26 8.13
C GLU A 39 5.71 2.20 8.67
N THR A 40 5.80 3.44 8.15
CA THR A 40 6.70 4.46 8.70
C THR A 40 6.39 4.75 10.17
N LEU A 41 5.12 4.99 10.49
CA LEU A 41 4.68 5.26 11.86
C LEU A 41 5.01 4.08 12.79
N TYR A 42 4.80 2.85 12.35
CA TYR A 42 5.15 1.67 13.13
C TYR A 42 6.67 1.56 13.32
N LEU A 43 7.46 1.69 12.26
CA LEU A 43 8.92 1.66 12.36
C LEU A 43 9.46 2.79 13.25
N GLU A 44 8.84 3.96 13.28
CA GLU A 44 9.22 5.03 14.22
C GLU A 44 8.94 4.64 15.67
N ILE A 45 7.78 4.03 15.96
CA ILE A 45 7.43 3.54 17.29
C ILE A 45 8.37 2.41 17.73
N THR A 46 8.70 1.51 16.81
CA THR A 46 9.54 0.32 17.09
C THR A 46 11.03 0.58 16.90
N GLN A 47 11.45 1.84 16.70
CA GLN A 47 12.83 2.24 16.49
C GLN A 47 13.52 1.47 15.36
N GLY A 48 12.88 1.32 14.22
CA GLY A 48 13.39 0.63 13.04
C GLY A 48 13.38 -0.89 13.16
N THR A 49 12.72 -1.46 14.18
CA THR A 49 12.61 -2.91 14.33
C THR A 49 11.32 -3.40 13.66
N PRO A 50 11.39 -4.23 12.60
CA PRO A 50 10.19 -4.74 11.95
C PRO A 50 9.36 -5.59 12.91
N LEU A 51 8.03 -5.58 12.75
CA LEU A 51 7.07 -6.37 13.53
C LEU A 51 7.33 -7.88 13.51
N ILE A 52 8.14 -8.38 12.56
CA ILE A 52 8.51 -9.80 12.46
C ILE A 52 9.57 -10.20 13.51
N LYS A 53 10.31 -9.26 14.11
CA LYS A 53 11.27 -9.60 15.16
C LYS A 53 10.53 -9.92 16.47
N THR A 54 11.06 -10.93 17.16
CA THR A 54 10.49 -11.64 18.32
C THR A 54 9.79 -10.73 19.33
N SER A 55 8.63 -11.20 19.84
CA SER A 55 7.81 -10.52 20.85
C SER A 55 8.58 -10.07 22.10
N GLU A 56 9.68 -10.76 22.42
CA GLU A 56 10.61 -10.40 23.50
C GLU A 56 11.17 -8.98 23.38
N PHE A 57 11.36 -8.45 22.16
CA PHE A 57 11.81 -7.07 21.96
C PHE A 57 10.76 -6.07 22.46
N TYR A 58 9.48 -6.34 22.24
CA TYR A 58 8.37 -5.47 22.66
C TYR A 58 8.13 -5.53 24.17
N VAL A 59 8.46 -6.65 24.81
CA VAL A 59 8.29 -6.84 26.26
C VAL A 59 9.47 -6.28 27.05
N ASN A 60 10.69 -6.37 26.52
CA ASN A 60 11.92 -6.11 27.28
C ASN A 60 12.65 -4.80 26.91
N SER A 61 12.18 -4.04 25.93
CA SER A 61 12.87 -2.80 25.50
C SER A 61 12.74 -1.70 26.56
N ARG A 62 13.78 -1.57 27.40
CA ARG A 62 14.06 -0.31 28.11
C ARG A 62 14.28 0.76 27.05
N VAL A 63 13.42 1.76 27.03
CA VAL A 63 13.35 2.82 26.03
C VAL A 63 14.56 3.77 26.15
N GLU A 64 15.75 3.32 25.75
CA GLU A 64 16.80 4.25 25.37
C GLU A 64 16.44 4.82 24.00
N LYS A 65 16.06 6.11 23.97
CA LYS A 65 15.63 6.84 22.77
C LYS A 65 16.80 7.13 21.83
N LYS A 66 17.49 6.11 21.33
CA LYS A 66 18.40 6.30 20.20
C LYS A 66 17.53 6.33 18.93
N LYS A 67 17.54 7.46 18.23
CA LYS A 67 16.90 7.58 16.91
C LYS A 67 17.61 6.62 15.96
N VAL A 68 17.05 5.44 15.77
CA VAL A 68 17.52 4.49 14.76
C VAL A 68 17.12 5.06 13.40
N ALA A 69 18.08 5.15 12.48
CA ALA A 69 17.80 5.54 11.11
C ALA A 69 17.01 4.41 10.44
N ILE A 70 15.73 4.66 10.14
CA ILE A 70 14.87 3.73 9.41
C ILE A 70 15.41 3.63 7.98
N THR A 71 15.73 2.41 7.54
CA THR A 71 16.18 2.16 6.17
C THR A 71 15.05 1.53 5.36
N GLU A 72 15.11 1.66 4.02
CA GLU A 72 14.13 1.02 3.13
C GLU A 72 14.11 -0.51 3.25
N LYS A 73 15.21 -1.12 3.73
CA LYS A 73 15.27 -2.57 4.00
C LYS A 73 14.41 -3.00 5.19
N ASP A 74 14.07 -2.07 6.08
CA ASP A 74 13.21 -2.33 7.22
C ASP A 74 11.72 -2.31 6.83
N ARG A 75 11.41 -1.83 5.61
CA ARG A 75 10.06 -1.78 5.03
C ARG A 75 9.75 -3.08 4.31
N ILE A 76 9.13 -4.00 5.03
CA ILE A 76 8.75 -5.34 4.55
C ILE A 76 7.43 -5.35 3.77
N PHE A 77 6.59 -4.33 3.97
CA PHE A 77 5.30 -4.21 3.29
C PHE A 77 5.36 -3.27 2.10
N SER A 78 6.21 -2.24 2.16
CA SER A 78 6.35 -1.24 1.09
C SER A 78 7.56 -1.48 0.17
N ILE A 79 7.93 -2.74 -0.09
CA ILE A 79 9.14 -3.10 -0.87
C ILE A 79 9.16 -2.44 -2.25
N GLU A 80 7.99 -2.31 -2.88
CA GLU A 80 7.85 -1.74 -4.23
C GLU A 80 7.54 -0.22 -4.22
N TYR A 81 7.60 0.44 -3.06
CA TYR A 81 7.20 1.85 -2.90
C TYR A 81 8.33 2.68 -2.25
N PRO A 82 8.77 3.81 -2.85
CA PRO A 82 8.36 4.39 -4.12
C PRO A 82 9.27 3.86 -5.23
N SER A 83 9.06 2.62 -5.66
CA SER A 83 9.86 2.01 -6.73
C SER A 83 8.98 1.83 -7.95
N ASN A 84 8.68 2.95 -8.62
CA ASN A 84 8.49 3.09 -10.08
C ASN A 84 8.04 4.53 -10.39
N SER A 85 8.98 5.47 -10.28
CA SER A 85 8.92 6.76 -10.98
C SER A 85 9.87 6.72 -12.17
N ILE A 86 9.56 5.88 -13.17
CA ILE A 86 10.04 5.94 -14.56
C ILE A 86 8.89 5.48 -15.46
#